data_AF-D9CG55-F1
#
_entry.id   AF-D9CG55-F1
#
_cell.length_a   1.000
_cell.length_b   1.000
_cell.length_c   1.000
_cell.angle_alpha   90.00
_cell.angle_beta   90.00
_cell.angle_gamma   90.00
#
_symmetry.space_group_name_H-M   'P 1'
#
loop_
_entity.id
_entity.type
_entity.pdbx_description
1 polymer ?
#
loop_
_entity_poly.entity_id
_entity_poly.type
_entity_poly.pdbx_seq_one_letter_code
_entity_poly.pdbx_strand_id
1 'polypeptide(L)' 'VLASPEQHRLHHSTDLAEAGHYGSDLSLWDHLFGSFTWYPGREPAAVGLHDPTTFPATGEILASLLHPLHRAKRRRPRA' A
#
# COMPACT_ATOMS: atom_id res chain seq x y z
N VAL A 1 0.64 -6.78 19.34
CA VAL A 1 2.02 -6.37 18.97
C VAL A 1 2.49 -7.08 17.71
N LEU A 2 2.29 -8.39 17.53
CA LEU A 2 2.55 -9.04 16.24
C LEU A 2 1.49 -8.65 15.20
N ALA A 3 1.87 -8.58 13.93
CA ALA A 3 0.95 -8.41 12.81
C ALA A 3 0.42 -9.78 12.32
N SER A 4 -0.88 -9.85 12.02
CA SER A 4 -1.56 -11.04 11.54
C SER A 4 -1.71 -11.05 10.01
N PRO A 5 -2.01 -12.21 9.39
CA PRO A 5 -2.33 -12.28 7.97
C PRO A 5 -3.52 -11.40 7.56
N GLU A 6 -4.51 -11.24 8.43
CA GLU A 6 -5.66 -10.36 8.18
C GLU A 6 -5.25 -8.89 8.16
N GLN A 7 -4.39 -8.47 9.09
CA GLN A 7 -3.81 -7.13 9.10
C GLN A 7 -3.00 -6.87 7.83
N HIS A 8 -2.15 -7.82 7.44
CA HIS A 8 -1.39 -7.71 6.19
C HIS A 8 -2.31 -7.61 4.96
N ARG A 9 -3.41 -8.37 4.92
CA ARG A 9 -4.41 -8.29 3.83
C ARG A 9 -5.09 -6.92 3.78
N LEU A 10 -5.45 -6.35 4.93
CA LEU A 10 -6.08 -5.03 5.03
C LEU A 10 -5.11 -3.91 4.61
N HIS A 11 -3.81 -4.04 4.93
CA HIS A 11 -2.76 -3.14 4.45
C HIS A 11 -2.69 -3.04 2.92
N HIS A 12 -3.03 -4.11 2.20
CA HIS A 12 -3.11 -4.10 0.73
C HIS A 12 -4.43 -3.53 0.17
N SER A 13 -5.26 -2.88 0.99
CA SER A 13 -6.48 -2.24 0.49
C SER A 13 -6.15 -1.14 -0.52
N THR A 14 -7.02 -1.02 -1.52
CA THR A 14 -7.01 0.09 -2.49
C THR A 14 -7.52 1.41 -1.89
N ASP A 15 -8.17 1.36 -0.71
CA ASP A 15 -8.56 2.53 0.08
C ASP A 15 -7.49 2.86 1.14
N LEU A 16 -6.92 4.06 1.06
CA LEU A 16 -5.90 4.53 2.00
C LEU A 16 -6.41 4.67 3.44
N ALA A 17 -7.71 4.87 3.64
CA ALA A 17 -8.31 4.90 4.99
C ALA A 17 -8.39 3.49 5.63
N GLU A 18 -8.32 2.44 4.82
CA GLU A 18 -8.26 1.05 5.25
C GLU A 18 -6.81 0.60 5.39
N ALA A 19 -5.98 0.90 4.38
CA ALA A 19 -4.58 0.50 4.22
C ALA A 19 -3.58 1.22 5.14
N GLY A 20 -4.04 1.70 6.29
CA GLY A 20 -3.15 2.08 7.39
C GLY A 20 -2.25 0.90 7.81
N HIS A 21 -1.57 1.03 8.93
CA HIS A 21 -0.76 -0.02 9.56
C HIS A 21 0.34 -0.66 8.70
N TYR A 22 1.50 0.00 8.64
CA TYR A 22 2.66 -0.35 7.82
C TYR A 22 3.58 -1.41 8.45
N GLY A 23 3.39 -1.75 9.73
CA GLY A 23 4.20 -2.73 10.43
C GLY A 23 3.99 -4.15 9.89
N SER A 24 5.00 -4.69 9.19
CA SER A 24 4.95 -6.05 8.64
C SER A 24 4.95 -7.13 9.73
N ASP A 25 5.82 -7.01 10.73
CA ASP A 25 5.95 -8.01 11.80
C ASP A 25 5.43 -7.49 13.13
N LEU A 26 5.64 -6.19 13.38
CA LEU A 26 5.30 -5.52 14.64
C LEU A 26 4.32 -4.37 14.40
N SER A 27 3.05 -4.60 14.72
CA SER A 27 2.00 -3.57 14.72
C SER A 27 2.14 -2.52 15.83
N LEU A 28 3.08 -2.73 16.77
CA LEU A 28 3.38 -1.73 17.81
C LEU A 28 3.77 -0.38 17.20
N TRP A 29 4.50 -0.38 16.09
CA TRP A 29 4.88 0.85 15.41
C TRP A 29 3.66 1.62 14.92
N ASP A 30 2.62 0.92 14.46
CA ASP A 30 1.42 1.57 13.96
C ASP A 30 0.56 2.17 15.06
N HIS A 31 0.59 1.58 16.25
CA HIS A 31 0.00 2.20 17.43
C HIS A 31 0.81 3.42 17.89
N LEU A 32 2.15 3.33 17.87
CA LEU A 32 3.03 4.43 18.30
C LEU A 32 2.90 5.66 17.40
N PHE A 33 2.75 5.45 16.09
CA PHE A 33 2.66 6.52 15.09
C PHE A 33 1.22 6.81 14.64
N GLY A 34 0.22 6.16 15.23
CA GLY A 34 -1.20 6.44 14.96
C GLY A 34 -1.69 5.99 13.57
N SER A 35 -1.01 5.06 12.90
CA SER A 35 -1.42 4.49 11.61
C SER A 35 -2.30 3.25 11.76
N PHE A 36 -2.56 2.75 12.97
CA PHE A 36 -3.32 1.51 13.16
C PHE A 36 -4.81 1.63 12.82
N THR A 37 -5.30 0.84 11.86
CA THR A 37 -6.70 0.90 11.37
C THR A 37 -7.46 -0.44 11.45
N TRP A 38 -6.83 -1.55 11.78
CA TRP A 38 -7.47 -2.87 11.80
C TRP A 38 -8.43 -3.07 12.99
N TYR A 39 -9.52 -3.83 12.79
CA TYR A 39 -10.38 -4.36 13.84
C TYR A 39 -11.00 -5.70 13.41
N PRO A 40 -11.45 -6.56 14.35
CA PRO A 40 -12.00 -7.88 14.02
C PRO A 40 -13.17 -7.81 13.04
N GLY A 41 -13.15 -8.66 12.00
CA GLY A 41 -14.18 -8.71 10.96
C GLY A 41 -14.09 -7.61 9.91
N ARG A 42 -13.09 -6.72 9.98
CA ARG A 42 -12.83 -5.75 8.91
C ARG A 42 -12.17 -6.42 7.71
N GLU A 43 -12.84 -6.38 6.57
CA GLU A 43 -12.29 -6.81 5.28
C GLU A 43 -12.02 -5.59 4.39
N PRO A 44 -10.96 -5.62 3.55
CA PRO A 44 -10.72 -4.53 2.61
C PRO A 44 -11.80 -4.49 1.53
N ALA A 45 -12.22 -3.29 1.12
CA ALA A 45 -13.19 -3.12 0.04
C ALA A 45 -12.70 -3.74 -1.29
N ALA A 46 -11.41 -3.58 -1.58
CA ALA A 46 -10.70 -4.25 -2.67
C ALA A 46 -9.20 -4.27 -2.37
N VAL A 47 -8.50 -5.28 -2.89
CA VAL A 47 -7.05 -5.49 -2.70
C VAL A 47 -6.29 -5.14 -3.97
N GLY A 48 -5.20 -4.39 -3.85
CA GLY A 48 -4.30 -4.08 -4.96
C GLY A 48 -3.87 -2.62 -5.03
N LEU A 49 -3.72 -2.11 -6.24
CA LEU A 49 -3.30 -0.72 -6.49
C LEU A 49 -4.53 0.17 -6.67
N HIS A 50 -4.50 1.38 -6.11
CA HIS A 50 -5.57 2.37 -6.29
C HIS A 50 -5.80 2.74 -7.76
N ASP A 51 -4.73 2.86 -8.54
CA ASP A 51 -4.79 3.09 -9.99
C ASP A 51 -3.86 2.11 -10.72
N PRO A 52 -4.33 0.87 -10.98
CA PRO A 52 -3.51 -0.18 -11.57
C PRO A 52 -3.10 0.14 -13.00
N THR A 53 -3.87 0.98 -13.72
CA THR A 53 -3.57 1.37 -15.10
C THR A 53 -2.34 2.26 -15.23
N THR A 54 -1.89 2.84 -14.12
CA THR A 54 -0.68 3.66 -14.07
C THR A 54 0.61 2.85 -13.94
N PHE A 55 0.52 1.52 -13.90
CA PHE A 55 1.66 0.60 -13.86
C PHE A 55 1.72 -0.22 -15.16
N PRO A 56 2.91 -0.73 -15.53
CA PRO A 56 3.05 -1.63 -16.68
C PRO A 56 2.20 -2.88 -16.54
N ALA A 57 1.81 -3.47 -17.66
CA ALA A 57 0.97 -4.66 -17.66
C ALA A 57 1.73 -5.87 -17.11
N THR A 58 0.98 -6.87 -16.63
CA THR A 58 1.56 -8.13 -16.16
C THR A 58 2.40 -8.78 -17.28
N GLY A 59 3.64 -9.15 -16.97
CA GLY A 59 4.58 -9.72 -17.94
C GLY A 59 5.48 -8.70 -18.64
N GLU A 60 5.20 -7.40 -18.53
CA GLU A 60 6.09 -6.34 -19.03
C GLU A 60 7.24 -6.09 -18.04
N ILE A 61 8.13 -7.08 -17.89
CA ILE A 61 9.19 -7.08 -16.87
C ILE A 61 10.12 -5.87 -17.02
N LEU A 62 10.61 -5.60 -18.24
CA LEU A 62 11.51 -4.46 -18.47
C LEU A 62 10.82 -3.12 -18.19
N ALA A 63 9.57 -2.96 -18.61
CA ALA A 63 8.82 -1.75 -18.33
C ALA A 63 8.59 -1.56 -16.83
N SER A 64 8.31 -2.64 -16.08
CA SER A 64 8.18 -2.65 -14.62
C SER A 64 9.45 -2.19 -13.92
N LEU A 65 10.61 -2.70 -14.34
CA LEU A 65 11.92 -2.31 -13.78
C LEU A 65 12.27 -0.85 -14.07
N LEU A 66 11.89 -0.33 -15.25
CA LEU A 66 12.15 1.06 -15.63
C LEU A 66 11.05 2.05 -15.17
N HIS A 67 9.91 1.56 -14.67
CA HIS A 67 8.77 2.38 -14.27
C HIS A 67 9.10 3.50 -13.26
N PRO A 68 9.93 3.26 -12.22
CA PRO A 68 10.30 4.30 -11.26
C PRO A 68 11.07 5.46 -11.90
N LEU A 69 11.87 5.18 -12.94
CA LEU A 69 12.69 6.18 -13.62
C LEU A 69 11.84 7.14 -14.48
N HIS A 70 10.72 6.64 -15.03
CA HIS A 70 9.78 7.48 -15.77
C HIS A 70 8.98 8.44 -14.88
N ARG A 71 8.62 8.03 -13.65
CA ARG A 71 7.86 8.87 -12.73
C ARG A 71 8.68 9.98 -12.06
N ALA A 72 9.98 9.78 -11.86
CA ALA A 72 10.86 10.81 -11.29
C ALA A 72 10.80 12.14 -12.08
N LYS A 73 10.50 12.07 -13.39
CA LYS A 73 10.38 13.25 -14.27
C LYS A 73 9.09 14.06 -14.07
N ARG A 74 8.04 13.52 -13.43
CA ARG A 74 6.73 14.18 -13.22
C ARG A 74 6.59 14.95 -11.90
N ARG A 75 7.55 14.83 -10.97
CA ARG A 75 7.57 15.64 -9.75
C ARG A 75 8.34 16.95 -9.98
N ARG A 76 7.69 17.94 -10.60
CA ARG A 76 8.01 19.36 -10.32
C ARG A 76 6.99 19.86 -9.30
N PRO A 77 7.40 20.50 -8.20
CA PRO A 77 6.45 21.09 -7.27
C PRO A 77 5.68 22.22 -7.98
N ARG A 78 4.35 22.25 -7.82
CA ARG A 78 3.60 23.49 -8.04
C ARG A 78 4.02 24.46 -6.92
N ALA A 79 4.48 25.64 -7.34
CA ALA A 79 4.67 26.80 -6.47
C ALA A 79 3.33 27.29 -5.91
#